data_AF-A0A6G1HBX2-F1
#
_entry.id   AF-A0A6G1HBX2-F1
#
_cell.length_a   1.000
_cell.length_b   1.000
_cell.length_c   1.000
_cell.angle_alpha   90.00
_cell.angle_beta   90.00
_cell.angle_gamma   90.00
#
_symmetry.space_group_name_H-M   'P 1'
#
loop_
_entity.id
_entity.type
_entity.pdbx_description
1 polymer ?
#
loop_
_entity_poly.entity_id
_entity_poly.type
_entity_poly.pdbx_seq_one_letter_code
_entity_poly.pdbx_strand_id
1 'polypeptide(L)'
;DPLPGQRQPTPPPVNVDAPEDEQEWEVDEVVDSRINKAKKDSATGRKGLLEYKLQYRGFQGWNEMPSWQPYWDATGCPQLIADFHHRYPRKPGPHQSFLT
;
A
#
# COMPACT_ATOMS: atom_id res chain seq x y z
N ASP A 1 -11.94 26.90 25.09
CA ASP A 1 -11.99 28.17 24.35
C ASP A 1 -10.79 28.26 23.40
N PRO A 2 -10.98 28.13 22.08
CA PRO A 2 -9.92 28.33 21.08
C PRO A 2 -9.66 29.83 20.81
N LEU A 3 -8.40 30.21 20.53
CA LEU A 3 -7.93 31.60 20.43
C LEU A 3 -8.52 32.38 19.22
N PRO A 4 -8.79 33.69 19.36
CA PRO A 4 -9.35 34.52 18.29
C PRO A 4 -8.33 34.71 17.15
N GLY A 5 -8.68 34.25 15.95
CA GLY A 5 -7.87 34.45 14.73
C GLY A 5 -7.33 33.16 14.08
N GLN A 6 -7.48 32.00 14.73
CA GLN A 6 -7.16 30.72 14.10
C GLN A 6 -8.26 30.33 13.11
N ARG A 7 -8.16 30.81 11.86
CA ARG A 7 -8.85 30.19 10.74
C ARG A 7 -8.19 28.83 10.53
N GLN A 8 -8.77 27.76 11.07
CA GLN A 8 -8.45 26.41 10.60
C GLN A 8 -8.75 26.42 9.09
N PRO A 9 -7.77 26.14 8.21
CA PRO A 9 -8.08 25.97 6.81
C PRO A 9 -9.13 24.85 6.75
N THR A 10 -10.27 25.12 6.13
CA THR A 10 -11.22 24.07 5.77
C THR A 10 -10.43 23.00 5.02
N PRO A 11 -10.55 21.71 5.41
CA PRO A 11 -9.95 20.65 4.61
C PRO A 11 -10.39 20.85 3.16
N PRO A 12 -9.51 20.61 2.18
CA PRO A 12 -9.89 20.70 0.78
C PRO A 12 -11.15 19.86 0.55
N PRO A 13 -12.12 20.34 -0.25
CA PRO A 13 -13.33 19.58 -0.54
C PRO A 13 -12.91 18.20 -1.06
N VAL A 14 -13.39 17.14 -0.41
CA VAL A 14 -13.16 15.77 -0.88
C VAL A 14 -13.80 15.66 -2.25
N ASN A 15 -12.96 15.55 -3.28
CA ASN A 15 -13.44 15.35 -4.64
C ASN A 15 -13.95 13.90 -4.71
N VAL A 16 -15.27 13.72 -4.63
CA VAL A 16 -15.93 12.40 -4.80
C VAL A 16 -15.87 11.89 -6.25
N ASP A 17 -15.23 12.65 -7.14
CA ASP A 17 -14.86 12.30 -8.51
C ASP A 17 -13.39 11.81 -8.56
N ALA A 18 -12.90 11.18 -7.50
CA ALA A 18 -11.74 10.31 -7.65
C ALA A 18 -12.14 9.23 -8.67
N PRO A 19 -11.34 8.95 -9.72
CA PRO A 19 -11.65 7.85 -10.62
C PRO A 19 -11.86 6.59 -9.78
N GLU A 20 -12.90 5.81 -10.09
CA GLU A 20 -13.27 4.58 -9.36
C GLU A 20 -12.08 3.61 -9.19
N ASP A 21 -11.04 3.76 -10.02
CA ASP A 21 -9.78 3.02 -9.98
C ASP A 21 -8.83 3.34 -8.80
N GLU A 22 -9.07 4.39 -8.01
CA GLU A 22 -8.22 4.78 -6.86
C GLU A 22 -8.84 4.45 -5.48
N GLN A 23 -9.63 3.38 -5.40
CA GLN A 23 -10.26 2.99 -4.13
C GLN A 23 -9.25 2.32 -3.18
N GLU A 24 -8.84 3.06 -2.14
CA GLU A 24 -8.01 2.56 -1.05
C GLU A 24 -8.85 1.69 -0.09
N TRP A 25 -8.50 0.41 0.04
CA TRP A 25 -9.17 -0.53 0.94
C TRP A 25 -8.35 -0.77 2.21
N GLU A 26 -9.02 -0.96 3.35
CA GLU A 26 -8.34 -1.29 4.61
C GLU A 26 -7.66 -2.67 4.52
N VAL A 27 -6.33 -2.66 4.45
CA VAL A 27 -5.51 -3.86 4.47
C VAL A 27 -5.47 -4.39 5.91
N ASP A 28 -5.80 -5.66 6.08
CA ASP A 28 -5.72 -6.37 7.35
C ASP A 28 -4.28 -6.85 7.59
N GLU A 29 -3.71 -7.58 6.62
CA GLU A 29 -2.34 -8.06 6.68
C GLU A 29 -1.68 -8.28 5.31
N VAL A 30 -0.35 -8.29 5.30
CA VAL A 30 0.46 -8.68 4.14
C VAL A 30 0.74 -10.18 4.23
N VAL A 31 0.22 -10.94 3.28
CA VAL A 31 0.32 -12.41 3.24
C VAL A 31 1.67 -12.86 2.70
N ASP A 32 2.13 -12.21 1.62
CA ASP A 32 3.36 -12.60 0.94
C ASP A 32 3.95 -11.43 0.15
N SER A 33 5.25 -11.51 -0.15
CA SER A 33 5.95 -10.59 -1.04
C SER A 33 6.79 -11.37 -2.06
N ARG A 34 6.80 -10.90 -3.31
CA ARG A 34 7.60 -11.49 -4.38
C ARG A 34 8.17 -10.44 -5.31
N ILE A 35 9.29 -10.78 -5.94
CA ILE A 35 9.83 -10.01 -7.05
C ILE A 35 9.39 -10.65 -8.36
N ASN A 36 8.53 -9.95 -9.10
CA ASN A 36 8.12 -10.33 -10.43
C ASN A 36 9.15 -9.88 -11.46
N LYS A 37 10.07 -10.79 -11.81
CA LYS A 37 11.15 -10.54 -12.79
C LYS A 37 10.67 -10.29 -14.22
N ALA A 38 9.42 -10.66 -14.54
CA ALA A 38 8.84 -10.43 -15.86
C ALA A 38 8.39 -8.96 -16.03
N LYS A 39 7.96 -8.32 -14.93
CA LYS A 39 7.53 -6.92 -14.91
C LYS A 39 8.70 -5.98 -14.64
N LYS A 40 8.60 -4.76 -15.17
CA LYS A 40 9.51 -3.66 -14.81
C LYS A 40 8.94 -2.89 -13.63
N ASP A 41 9.82 -2.55 -12.72
CA ASP A 41 9.57 -1.62 -11.64
C ASP A 41 9.45 -0.20 -12.22
N SER A 42 8.33 0.46 -11.94
CA SER A 42 8.02 1.80 -12.47
C SER A 42 8.84 2.89 -11.79
N ALA A 43 9.27 2.72 -10.53
CA ALA A 43 10.11 3.70 -9.85
C ALA A 43 11.58 3.61 -10.28
N THR A 44 12.11 2.40 -10.43
CA THR A 44 13.54 2.21 -10.77
C THR A 44 13.80 1.99 -12.25
N GLY A 45 12.76 1.68 -13.04
CA GLY A 45 12.86 1.32 -14.45
C GLY A 45 13.50 -0.05 -14.71
N ARG A 46 13.87 -0.80 -13.65
CA ARG A 46 14.58 -2.08 -13.73
C ARG A 46 13.60 -3.25 -13.81
N LYS A 47 14.04 -4.40 -14.32
CA LYS A 47 13.25 -5.63 -14.26
C LYS A 47 13.22 -6.17 -12.83
N GLY A 48 12.06 -6.63 -12.38
CA GLY A 48 11.85 -7.10 -11.02
C GLY A 48 10.96 -6.15 -10.23
N LEU A 49 9.67 -6.12 -10.56
CA LEU A 49 8.68 -5.38 -9.80
C LEU A 49 8.40 -6.09 -8.47
N LEU A 50 8.46 -5.37 -7.36
CA LEU A 50 7.99 -5.89 -6.08
C LEU A 50 6.46 -5.89 -6.05
N GLU A 51 5.91 -7.07 -5.78
CA GLU A 51 4.48 -7.29 -5.61
C GLU A 51 4.22 -7.85 -4.21
N TYR A 52 3.14 -7.38 -3.59
CA TYR A 52 2.62 -7.88 -2.33
C TYR A 52 1.28 -8.55 -2.51
N LYS A 53 1.01 -9.52 -1.65
CA LYS A 53 -0.29 -10.16 -1.55
C LYS A 53 -0.97 -9.62 -0.29
N LEU A 54 -1.99 -8.80 -0.48
CA LEU A 54 -2.70 -8.12 0.61
C LEU A 54 -4.00 -8.86 0.92
N GLN A 55 -4.29 -9.03 2.21
CA GLN A 55 -5.64 -9.36 2.67
C GLN A 55 -6.35 -8.09 3.10
N TYR A 56 -7.60 -7.93 2.66
CA TYR A 56 -8.42 -6.78 3.01
C TYR A 56 -9.41 -7.17 4.11
N ARG A 57 -9.65 -6.25 5.04
CA ARG A 57 -10.54 -6.50 6.16
C ARG A 57 -11.98 -6.61 5.67
N GLY A 58 -12.66 -7.71 6.00
CA GLY A 58 -14.06 -7.93 5.63
C GLY A 58 -14.31 -8.42 4.19
N PHE A 59 -13.26 -8.61 3.38
CA PHE A 59 -13.37 -9.10 1.99
C PHE A 59 -12.94 -10.56 1.86
N GLN A 60 -13.76 -11.48 2.37
CA GLN A 60 -13.47 -12.91 2.35
C GLN A 60 -13.25 -13.46 0.93
N GLY A 61 -14.09 -13.10 -0.04
CA GLY A 61 -13.95 -13.58 -1.42
C GLY A 61 -12.65 -13.15 -2.10
N TRP A 62 -12.09 -11.99 -1.74
CA TRP A 62 -10.77 -11.59 -2.19
C TRP A 62 -9.67 -12.32 -1.41
N ASN A 63 -9.82 -12.44 -0.10
CA ASN A 63 -8.84 -13.06 0.80
C ASN A 63 -8.64 -14.55 0.55
N GLU A 64 -9.61 -15.24 -0.06
CA GLU A 64 -9.46 -16.62 -0.51
C GLU A 64 -8.40 -16.75 -1.62
N MET A 65 -8.36 -15.80 -2.56
CA MET A 65 -7.39 -15.79 -3.64
C MET A 65 -6.87 -14.37 -3.94
N PRO A 66 -6.10 -13.76 -3.01
CA PRO A 66 -5.72 -12.38 -3.15
C PRO A 66 -4.77 -12.23 -4.33
N SER A 67 -5.06 -11.27 -5.21
CA SER A 67 -4.22 -11.01 -6.37
C SER A 67 -2.95 -10.27 -5.95
N TRP A 68 -1.86 -10.51 -6.68
CA TRP A 68 -0.60 -9.80 -6.47
C TRP A 68 -0.76 -8.33 -6.82
N GLN A 69 -0.71 -7.48 -5.81
CA GLN A 69 -0.71 -6.03 -5.96
C GLN A 69 0.72 -5.53 -6.08
N PRO A 70 0.97 -4.48 -6.87
CA PRO A 70 2.27 -3.86 -6.92
C PRO A 70 2.60 -3.15 -5.59
N TYR A 71 3.88 -2.83 -5.38
CA TYR A 71 4.30 -2.25 -4.11
C TYR A 71 3.68 -0.87 -3.81
N TRP A 72 3.28 -0.11 -4.83
CA TRP A 72 2.71 1.22 -4.62
C TRP A 72 1.32 1.17 -3.97
N ASP A 73 0.51 0.14 -4.23
CA ASP A 73 -0.77 -0.08 -3.52
C ASP A 73 -0.58 -0.32 -2.03
N ALA A 74 0.55 -0.90 -1.62
CA ALA A 74 0.85 -1.14 -0.22
C ALA A 74 1.46 0.08 0.50
N THR A 75 1.74 1.19 -0.21
CA THR A 75 2.36 2.39 0.37
C THR A 75 1.50 3.09 1.41
N GLY A 76 0.17 2.89 1.38
CA GLY A 76 -0.73 3.36 2.43
C GLY A 76 -0.58 2.64 3.78
N CYS A 77 0.08 1.48 3.81
CA CYS A 77 0.23 0.64 5.00
C CYS A 77 1.70 0.27 5.30
N PRO A 78 2.60 1.26 5.49
CA PRO A 78 4.03 0.99 5.67
C PRO A 78 4.32 0.19 6.96
N GLN A 79 3.49 0.34 7.99
CA GLN A 79 3.61 -0.41 9.25
C GLN A 79 3.40 -1.92 9.05
N LEU A 80 2.38 -2.32 8.27
CA LEU A 80 2.12 -3.74 7.97
C LEU A 80 3.24 -4.35 7.14
N ILE A 81 3.79 -3.58 6.20
CA ILE A 81 4.94 -3.99 5.38
C ILE A 81 6.18 -4.19 6.26
N ALA A 82 6.47 -3.25 7.15
CA ALA A 82 7.60 -3.36 8.07
C ALA A 82 7.46 -4.57 9.00
N ASP A 83 6.28 -4.80 9.57
CA ASP A 83 6.00 -5.95 10.43
C ASP A 83 6.12 -7.28 9.67
N PHE A 84 5.62 -7.34 8.43
CA PHE A 84 5.81 -8.49 7.55
C PHE A 84 7.28 -8.80 7.31
N HIS A 85 8.12 -7.81 6.97
CA HIS A 85 9.56 -8.04 6.75
C HIS A 85 10.29 -8.37 8.04
N HIS A 86 9.80 -7.90 9.19
CA HIS A 86 10.32 -8.28 10.49
C HIS A 86 10.03 -9.77 10.79
N ARG A 87 8.83 -10.26 10.48
CA ARG A 87 8.47 -11.68 10.60
C ARG A 87 9.14 -12.56 9.55
N TYR A 88 9.35 -12.04 8.34
CA TYR A 88 9.88 -12.77 7.19
C TYR A 88 11.13 -12.11 6.58
N PRO A 89 12.27 -12.09 7.30
CA PRO A 89 13.49 -11.42 6.83
C PRO A 89 14.12 -12.07 5.59
N ARG A 90 13.69 -13.28 5.23
CA ARG A 90 14.16 -14.01 4.03
C ARG A 90 13.42 -13.58 2.75
N LYS A 91 12.29 -12.90 2.89
CA LYS A 91 11.52 -12.40 1.75
C LYS A 91 12.21 -11.19 1.14
N PRO A 92 11.96 -10.86 -0.15
CA PRO A 92 12.53 -9.67 -0.75
C PRO A 92 12.15 -8.45 0.09
N GLY A 93 13.17 -7.73 0.55
CA GLY A 93 13.01 -6.61 1.48
C GLY A 93 12.12 -5.50 0.94
N PRO A 94 11.67 -4.59 1.82
CA PRO A 94 10.78 -3.52 1.44
C PRO A 94 11.39 -2.69 0.29
N HIS A 95 10.56 -2.33 -0.68
CA HIS A 95 10.98 -1.43 -1.76
C HIS A 95 11.54 -0.13 -1.17
N GLN A 96 12.48 0.52 -1.85
CA GLN A 96 13.07 1.78 -1.39
C GLN A 96 12.04 2.87 -1.13
N SER A 97 10.88 2.82 -1.80
CA SER A 97 9.76 3.73 -1.58
C SER A 97 9.15 3.67 -0.18
N PHE A 98 9.34 2.59 0.58
CA PHE A 98 8.86 2.50 1.97
C PHE A 98 9.87 3.04 2.99
N LEU A 99 11.06 3.45 2.54
CA LEU A 99 12.15 3.93 3.39
C LEU A 99 12.34 5.46 3.32
N THR A 100 11.45 6.17 2.62
CA THR A 100 11.44 7.64 2.47
C THR A 100 10.48 8.29 3.44
#